data_AF-A0AAD5ELE1-F1
#
_entry.id   AF-A0AAD5ELE1-F1
#
_cell.length_a   1.000
_cell.length_b   1.000
_cell.length_c   1.000
_cell.angle_alpha   90.00
_cell.angle_beta   90.00
_cell.angle_gamma   90.00
#
_symmetry.space_group_name_H-M   'P 1'
#
loop_
_entity.id
_entity.type
_entity.pdbx_description
1 polymer ?
#
loop_
_entity_poly.entity_id
_entity_poly.type
_entity_poly.pdbx_seq_one_letter_code
_entity_poly.pdbx_strand_id
1 'polypeptide(L)'
;MPRPPSLEMPRPPSLDSQLRTVSSDLDAKEFVTLDVLEKVITKPNVASELGRTNSLLARTLSNIARSDVSSRITAQARKIFAILVLLDRTAAIQGLLDEGLTDEHLPLSRSPDHEALVSWDGVEFPFTGWKPASVNLFVKQQWPFLAPILDTTGQLINVNQESPLPFTKTDIIGSGAAGVVY
;
A
#
# COMPACT_ATOMS: atom_id res chain seq x y z
N MET A 1 -44.28 -24.06 11.28
CA MET A 1 -42.98 -23.57 11.77
C MET A 1 -42.41 -22.62 10.72
N PRO A 2 -42.48 -21.29 10.91
CA PRO A 2 -41.84 -20.34 10.01
C PRO A 2 -40.32 -20.38 10.20
N ARG A 3 -39.59 -20.34 9.08
CA ARG A 3 -38.13 -20.29 9.04
C ARG A 3 -37.67 -18.90 9.56
N PRO A 4 -36.69 -18.79 10.48
CA PRO A 4 -36.25 -17.50 10.96
C PRO A 4 -35.64 -16.67 9.81
N PRO A 5 -35.83 -15.34 9.79
CA PRO A 5 -35.23 -14.48 8.79
C PRO A 5 -33.71 -14.56 8.90
N SER A 6 -33.07 -14.90 7.78
CA SER A 6 -31.62 -14.82 7.65
C SER A 6 -31.17 -13.41 7.99
N LEU A 7 -30.43 -13.25 9.08
CA LEU A 7 -29.67 -12.04 9.38
C LEU A 7 -28.70 -11.82 8.23
N GLU A 8 -29.09 -11.01 7.24
CA GLU A 8 -28.15 -10.44 6.28
C GLU A 8 -27.17 -9.59 7.09
N MET A 9 -26.01 -10.16 7.41
CA MET A 9 -24.91 -9.37 7.93
C MET A 9 -24.55 -8.36 6.83
N PRO A 10 -24.54 -7.05 7.14
CA PRO A 10 -24.15 -6.05 6.17
C PRO A 10 -22.76 -6.41 5.62
N ARG A 11 -22.65 -6.44 4.30
CA ARG A 11 -21.36 -6.66 3.63
C ARG A 11 -20.36 -5.65 4.20
N PRO A 12 -19.14 -6.08 4.57
CA PRO A 12 -18.16 -5.12 5.09
C PRO A 12 -17.90 -4.03 4.03
N PRO A 13 -17.46 -2.82 4.40
CA PRO A 13 -17.00 -1.83 3.44
C PRO A 13 -15.81 -2.38 2.63
N SER A 14 -15.60 -1.85 1.43
CA SER A 14 -14.44 -2.15 0.59
C SER A 14 -13.17 -1.60 1.22
N LEU A 15 -12.02 -2.23 0.97
CA LEU A 15 -10.77 -1.81 1.61
C LEU A 15 -10.31 -0.42 1.16
N ASP A 16 -10.58 -0.03 -0.09
CA ASP A 16 -10.28 1.31 -0.62
C ASP A 16 -10.97 2.40 0.23
N SER A 17 -12.24 2.21 0.59
CA SER A 17 -13.00 3.18 1.41
C SER A 17 -12.48 3.31 2.85
N GLN A 18 -11.66 2.36 3.30
CA GLN A 18 -11.07 2.32 4.64
C GLN A 18 -9.64 2.87 4.69
N LEU A 19 -8.92 2.89 3.55
CA LEU A 19 -7.59 3.50 3.42
C LEU A 19 -7.70 5.02 3.36
N ARG A 20 -8.03 5.63 4.50
CA ARG A 20 -8.13 7.08 4.62
C ARG A 20 -6.75 7.70 4.60
N THR A 21 -6.56 8.69 3.73
CA THR A 21 -5.39 9.56 3.75
C THR A 21 -5.58 10.68 4.78
N VAL A 22 -4.46 11.15 5.33
CA VAL A 22 -4.35 12.38 6.10
C VAL A 22 -3.44 13.34 5.35
N SER A 23 -3.67 14.64 5.49
CA SER A 23 -2.82 15.66 4.89
C SER A 23 -1.67 16.01 5.83
N SER A 24 -0.48 16.15 5.27
CA SER A 24 0.71 16.68 5.93
C SER A 24 0.64 18.21 5.99
N ASP A 25 0.88 18.76 7.16
CA ASP A 25 0.86 20.20 7.43
C ASP A 25 2.08 20.91 6.82
N LEU A 26 3.19 20.18 6.58
CA LEU A 26 4.43 20.77 6.07
C LEU A 26 4.51 20.86 4.55
N ASP A 27 4.01 19.86 3.84
CA ASP A 27 4.16 19.76 2.39
C ASP A 27 2.83 19.59 1.65
N ALA A 28 1.70 19.67 2.38
CA ALA A 28 0.34 19.51 1.87
C ALA A 28 0.08 18.19 1.13
N LYS A 29 0.99 17.21 1.24
CA LYS A 29 0.83 15.90 0.60
C LYS A 29 -0.05 15.00 1.46
N GLU A 30 -0.75 14.10 0.79
CA GLU A 30 -1.58 13.11 1.46
C GLU A 30 -0.82 11.80 1.69
N PHE A 31 -1.03 11.20 2.86
CA PHE A 31 -0.41 9.93 3.22
C PHE A 31 -1.33 9.04 4.04
N VAL A 32 -1.04 7.75 4.02
CA VAL A 32 -1.70 6.76 4.87
C VAL A 32 -0.78 6.46 6.04
N THR A 33 -1.29 6.66 7.26
CA THR A 33 -0.53 6.38 8.47
C THR A 33 -0.36 4.87 8.67
N LEU A 34 0.75 4.48 9.31
CA LEU A 34 1.06 3.05 9.53
C LEU A 34 -0.02 2.36 10.37
N ASP A 35 -0.55 3.03 11.40
CA ASP A 35 -1.61 2.51 12.26
C ASP A 35 -2.91 2.23 11.48
N VAL A 36 -3.27 3.10 10.53
CA VAL A 36 -4.41 2.87 9.63
C VAL A 36 -4.12 1.67 8.75
N LEU A 37 -2.93 1.58 8.17
CA LEU A 37 -2.53 0.47 7.31
C LEU A 37 -2.62 -0.88 8.04
N GLU A 38 -2.08 -0.97 9.26
CA GLU A 38 -2.10 -2.19 10.08
C GLU A 38 -3.50 -2.56 10.56
N LYS A 39 -4.32 -1.58 10.90
CA LYS A 39 -5.71 -1.77 11.34
C LYS A 39 -6.61 -2.23 10.19
N VAL A 40 -6.37 -1.74 8.97
CA VAL A 40 -7.21 -2.00 7.80
C VAL A 40 -6.76 -3.27 7.09
N ILE A 41 -5.45 -3.46 6.89
CA ILE A 41 -4.89 -4.62 6.17
C ILE A 41 -4.63 -5.76 7.14
N THR A 42 -5.74 -6.36 7.58
CA THR A 42 -5.75 -7.55 8.43
C THR A 42 -6.07 -8.79 7.61
N LYS A 43 -5.67 -9.98 8.09
CA LYS A 43 -5.93 -11.26 7.42
C LYS A 43 -7.39 -11.45 7.00
N PRO A 44 -8.41 -11.20 7.84
CA PRO A 44 -9.81 -11.34 7.43
C PRO A 44 -10.21 -10.33 6.35
N ASN A 45 -9.74 -9.09 6.44
CA ASN A 45 -10.06 -8.06 5.45
C ASN A 45 -9.42 -8.35 4.10
N VAL A 46 -8.16 -8.79 4.10
CA VAL A 46 -7.43 -9.23 2.89
C VAL A 46 -8.17 -10.41 2.23
N ALA A 47 -8.52 -11.44 3.00
CA ALA A 47 -9.24 -12.60 2.48
C ALA A 47 -10.61 -12.22 1.90
N SER A 48 -11.33 -11.29 2.55
CA SER A 48 -12.59 -10.76 2.05
C SER A 48 -12.39 -9.99 0.74
N GLU A 49 -11.38 -9.12 0.64
CA GLU A 49 -11.14 -8.30 -0.54
C GLU A 49 -10.71 -9.15 -1.75
N LEU A 50 -9.84 -10.15 -1.52
CA LEU A 50 -9.48 -11.13 -2.54
C LEU A 50 -10.69 -11.93 -3.03
N GLY A 51 -11.64 -12.23 -2.15
CA GLY A 51 -12.90 -12.90 -2.51
C GLY A 51 -13.92 -12.01 -3.22
N ARG A 52 -13.85 -10.68 -3.05
CA ARG A 52 -14.76 -9.71 -3.70
C ARG A 52 -14.42 -9.46 -5.15
N THR A 53 -13.13 -9.34 -5.46
CA THR A 53 -12.74 -9.14 -6.84
C THR A 53 -13.22 -10.32 -7.67
N ASN A 54 -13.91 -10.04 -8.78
CA ASN A 54 -14.29 -11.01 -9.82
C ASN A 54 -13.05 -11.58 -10.56
N SER A 55 -11.95 -11.69 -9.84
CA SER A 55 -10.69 -12.22 -10.27
C SER A 55 -10.82 -13.72 -10.49
N LEU A 56 -10.27 -14.19 -11.60
CA LEU A 56 -10.08 -15.62 -11.86
C LEU A 56 -9.39 -16.31 -10.66
N LEU A 57 -8.56 -15.60 -9.88
CA LEU A 57 -7.94 -16.11 -8.66
C LEU A 57 -8.94 -16.45 -7.55
N ALA A 58 -10.04 -15.69 -7.39
CA ALA A 58 -11.07 -16.03 -6.42
C ALA A 58 -11.74 -17.38 -6.78
N ARG A 59 -11.80 -17.72 -8.08
CA ARG A 59 -12.35 -19.00 -8.57
C ARG A 59 -11.34 -20.14 -8.57
N THR A 60 -10.04 -19.87 -8.72
CA THR A 60 -8.99 -20.91 -8.81
C THR A 60 -8.24 -21.16 -7.50
N LEU A 61 -8.16 -20.19 -6.59
CA LEU A 61 -7.48 -20.38 -5.32
C LEU A 61 -8.33 -21.18 -4.35
N SER A 62 -7.77 -22.30 -3.90
CA SER A 62 -8.28 -23.04 -2.76
C SER A 62 -8.27 -22.16 -1.50
N ASN A 63 -9.13 -22.48 -0.52
CA ASN A 63 -9.17 -21.75 0.76
C ASN A 63 -7.81 -21.76 1.48
N ILE A 64 -7.00 -22.81 1.28
CA ILE A 64 -5.64 -22.93 1.82
C ILE A 64 -4.73 -21.88 1.20
N ALA A 65 -4.73 -21.78 -0.14
CA ALA A 65 -3.90 -20.80 -0.85
C ALA A 65 -4.32 -19.35 -0.52
N ARG A 66 -5.62 -19.08 -0.30
CA ARG A 66 -6.06 -17.75 0.17
C ARG A 66 -5.56 -17.42 1.57
N SER A 67 -5.57 -18.39 2.48
CA SER A 67 -5.05 -18.21 3.83
C SER A 67 -3.54 -17.95 3.82
N ASP A 68 -2.80 -18.64 2.97
CA ASP A 68 -1.36 -18.44 2.79
C ASP A 68 -1.05 -17.04 2.23
N VAL A 69 -1.66 -16.69 1.09
CA VAL A 69 -1.50 -15.36 0.47
C VAL A 69 -1.88 -14.25 1.43
N SER A 70 -2.99 -14.38 2.16
CA SER A 70 -3.39 -13.38 3.15
C SER A 70 -2.36 -13.24 4.28
N SER A 71 -1.74 -14.35 4.70
CA SER A 71 -0.71 -14.34 5.73
C SER A 71 0.56 -13.64 5.23
N ARG A 72 1.01 -13.95 4.00
CA ARG A 72 2.15 -13.28 3.34
C ARG A 72 1.90 -11.78 3.19
N ILE A 73 0.72 -11.37 2.74
CA ILE A 73 0.35 -9.94 2.62
C ILE A 73 0.46 -9.24 3.97
N THR A 74 -0.14 -9.81 5.01
CA THR A 74 -0.12 -9.19 6.35
C THR A 74 1.26 -9.21 6.99
N ALA A 75 2.18 -10.05 6.55
CA ALA A 75 3.53 -10.13 7.10
C ALA A 75 4.48 -9.11 6.45
N GLN A 76 4.47 -9.00 5.11
CA GLN A 76 5.55 -8.31 4.40
C GLN A 76 5.11 -7.46 3.19
N ALA A 77 3.82 -7.41 2.85
CA ALA A 77 3.35 -6.75 1.63
C ALA A 77 2.06 -5.94 1.83
N ARG A 78 1.93 -5.27 2.98
CA ARG A 78 0.75 -4.47 3.33
C ARG A 78 0.66 -3.25 2.42
N LYS A 79 1.76 -2.52 2.22
CA LYS A 79 1.79 -1.31 1.38
C LYS A 79 1.52 -1.67 -0.07
N ILE A 80 2.18 -2.70 -0.60
CA ILE A 80 1.93 -3.19 -1.96
C ILE A 80 0.46 -3.55 -2.14
N PHE A 81 -0.11 -4.33 -1.21
CA PHE A 81 -1.51 -4.71 -1.29
C PHE A 81 -2.44 -3.48 -1.23
N ALA A 82 -2.15 -2.49 -0.38
CA ALA A 82 -2.90 -1.25 -0.30
C ALA A 82 -2.92 -0.49 -1.65
N ILE A 83 -1.75 -0.38 -2.30
CA ILE A 83 -1.63 0.23 -3.62
C ILE A 83 -2.48 -0.55 -4.62
N LEU A 84 -2.40 -1.88 -4.63
CA LEU A 84 -3.22 -2.71 -5.54
C LEU A 84 -4.72 -2.57 -5.28
N VAL A 85 -5.14 -2.39 -4.03
CA VAL A 85 -6.54 -2.09 -3.67
C VAL A 85 -6.97 -0.76 -4.30
N LEU A 86 -6.17 0.31 -4.18
CA LEU A 86 -6.48 1.60 -4.81
C LEU A 86 -6.53 1.55 -6.34
N LEU A 87 -5.80 0.61 -6.95
CA LEU A 87 -5.76 0.40 -8.39
C LEU A 87 -6.84 -0.55 -8.91
N ASP A 88 -7.68 -1.12 -8.04
CA ASP A 88 -8.61 -2.22 -8.35
C ASP A 88 -7.90 -3.41 -9.04
N ARG A 89 -6.70 -3.74 -8.55
CA ARG A 89 -5.80 -4.76 -9.12
C ARG A 89 -5.30 -5.77 -8.09
N THR A 90 -6.08 -6.03 -7.06
CA THR A 90 -5.72 -7.00 -5.99
C THR A 90 -5.42 -8.40 -6.53
N ALA A 91 -5.96 -8.77 -7.70
CA ALA A 91 -5.64 -10.02 -8.40
C ALA A 91 -4.14 -10.18 -8.75
N ALA A 92 -3.39 -9.09 -8.91
CA ALA A 92 -1.99 -9.19 -9.26
C ALA A 92 -1.08 -9.54 -8.06
N ILE A 93 -1.59 -9.46 -6.82
CA ILE A 93 -0.75 -9.59 -5.61
C ILE A 93 -0.02 -10.93 -5.55
N GLN A 94 -0.66 -12.02 -5.98
CA GLN A 94 -0.04 -13.33 -5.91
C GLN A 94 1.18 -13.41 -6.84
N GLY A 95 1.05 -12.96 -8.09
CA GLY A 95 2.17 -12.93 -9.03
C GLY A 95 3.32 -12.09 -8.51
N LEU A 96 3.03 -10.91 -7.97
CA LEU A 96 4.05 -10.02 -7.40
C LEU A 96 4.73 -10.65 -6.18
N LEU A 97 3.97 -11.31 -5.30
CA LEU A 97 4.54 -12.03 -4.16
C LEU A 97 5.40 -13.21 -4.60
N ASP A 98 5.00 -13.94 -5.65
CA ASP A 98 5.74 -15.07 -6.19
C ASP A 98 7.02 -14.63 -6.91
N GLU A 99 7.04 -13.40 -7.46
CA GLU A 99 8.25 -12.69 -7.90
C GLU A 99 9.13 -12.20 -6.74
N GLY A 100 8.69 -12.34 -5.49
CA GLY A 100 9.44 -11.94 -4.30
C GLY A 100 9.26 -10.48 -3.89
N LEU A 101 8.34 -9.74 -4.51
CA LEU A 101 8.10 -8.34 -4.19
C LEU A 101 7.48 -8.18 -2.78
N THR A 102 8.14 -7.39 -1.94
CA THR A 102 7.72 -7.06 -0.56
C THR A 102 7.81 -5.56 -0.31
N ASP A 103 7.21 -5.09 0.78
CA ASP A 103 7.20 -3.67 1.14
C ASP A 103 8.60 -3.09 1.35
N GLU A 104 9.60 -3.93 1.64
CA GLU A 104 11.02 -3.55 1.80
C GLU A 104 11.67 -3.12 0.49
N HIS A 105 11.14 -3.56 -0.66
CA HIS A 105 11.65 -3.20 -1.98
C HIS A 105 11.10 -1.85 -2.48
N LEU A 106 10.13 -1.25 -1.78
CA LEU A 106 9.63 0.07 -2.13
C LEU A 106 10.63 1.17 -1.69
N PRO A 107 10.75 2.29 -2.43
CA PRO A 107 10.01 2.64 -3.64
C PRO A 107 10.52 1.89 -4.88
N LEU A 108 9.58 1.62 -5.80
CA LEU A 108 9.90 1.13 -7.13
C LEU A 108 10.00 2.29 -8.13
N SER A 109 10.98 2.21 -9.02
CA SER A 109 11.22 3.15 -10.11
C SER A 109 11.21 2.44 -11.46
N ARG A 110 10.97 3.16 -12.56
CA ARG A 110 11.05 2.57 -13.91
C ARG A 110 12.49 2.26 -14.25
N SER A 111 12.74 1.07 -14.78
CA SER A 111 14.03 0.74 -15.38
C SER A 111 14.31 1.64 -16.60
N PRO A 112 15.59 1.86 -16.97
CA PRO A 112 15.96 2.66 -18.13
C PRO A 112 15.44 2.11 -19.46
N ASP A 113 15.33 0.78 -19.57
CA ASP A 113 14.75 0.07 -20.72
C ASP A 113 13.21 0.01 -20.68
N HIS A 114 12.60 0.47 -19.58
CA HIS A 114 11.16 0.53 -19.34
C HIS A 114 10.43 -0.82 -19.35
N GLU A 115 11.17 -1.93 -19.26
CA GLU A 115 10.62 -3.29 -19.24
C GLU A 115 10.29 -3.77 -17.82
N ALA A 116 10.91 -3.19 -16.79
CA ALA A 116 10.75 -3.58 -15.40
C ALA A 116 10.58 -2.38 -14.46
N LEU A 117 10.21 -2.70 -13.23
CA LEU A 117 10.35 -1.80 -12.09
C LEU A 117 11.55 -2.22 -11.24
N VAL A 118 12.39 -1.25 -10.88
CA VAL A 118 13.61 -1.45 -10.10
C VAL A 118 13.39 -0.89 -8.71
N SER A 119 13.67 -1.68 -7.69
CA SER A 119 13.69 -1.25 -6.29
C SER A 119 14.89 -0.36 -5.97
N TRP A 120 14.86 0.24 -4.78
CA TRP A 120 15.95 1.10 -4.31
C TRP A 120 17.30 0.36 -4.15
N ASP A 121 17.27 -0.96 -3.92
CA ASP A 121 18.44 -1.83 -3.81
C ASP A 121 18.85 -2.47 -5.15
N GLY A 122 18.18 -2.12 -6.25
CA GLY A 122 18.55 -2.53 -7.60
C GLY A 122 17.93 -3.86 -8.06
N VAL A 123 17.01 -4.45 -7.28
CA VAL A 123 16.27 -5.65 -7.68
C VAL A 123 15.21 -5.28 -8.71
N GLU A 124 15.15 -6.04 -9.80
CA GLU A 124 14.20 -5.81 -10.89
C GLU A 124 12.98 -6.73 -10.79
N PHE A 125 11.80 -6.13 -11.00
CA PHE A 125 10.52 -6.79 -11.01
C PHE A 125 9.86 -6.55 -12.37
N PRO A 126 9.60 -7.59 -13.17
CA PRO A 126 9.15 -7.43 -14.55
C PRO A 126 7.69 -6.96 -14.67
N PHE A 127 6.86 -7.11 -13.63
CA PHE A 127 5.43 -6.77 -13.69
C PHE A 127 4.75 -7.40 -14.92
N THR A 128 5.06 -8.67 -15.19
CA THR A 128 4.69 -9.34 -16.44
C THR A 128 3.18 -9.30 -16.66
N GLY A 129 2.76 -8.92 -17.87
CA GLY A 129 1.33 -8.81 -18.23
C GLY A 129 0.66 -7.50 -17.79
N TRP A 130 1.38 -6.59 -17.14
CA TRP A 130 0.88 -5.25 -16.86
C TRP A 130 1.00 -4.33 -18.07
N LYS A 131 -0.01 -3.47 -18.26
CA LYS A 131 0.08 -2.40 -19.26
C LYS A 131 1.00 -1.30 -18.74
N PRO A 132 1.80 -0.63 -19.59
CA PRO A 132 2.66 0.49 -19.17
C PRO A 132 1.93 1.58 -18.38
N ALA A 133 0.68 1.89 -18.75
CA ALA A 133 -0.15 2.85 -18.02
C ALA A 133 -0.46 2.40 -16.58
N SER A 134 -0.68 1.10 -16.36
CA SER A 134 -0.93 0.53 -15.03
C SER A 134 0.33 0.52 -14.17
N VAL A 135 1.49 0.24 -14.77
CA VAL A 135 2.79 0.35 -14.12
C VAL A 135 3.05 1.79 -13.67
N ASN A 136 2.80 2.78 -14.54
CA ASN A 136 2.94 4.20 -14.18
C ASN A 136 1.99 4.61 -13.06
N LEU A 137 0.76 4.09 -13.09
CA LEU A 137 -0.21 4.37 -12.05
C LEU A 137 0.22 3.76 -10.71
N PHE A 138 0.80 2.55 -10.71
CA PHE A 138 1.40 1.94 -9.51
C PHE A 138 2.51 2.81 -8.94
N VAL A 139 3.49 3.20 -9.78
CA VAL A 139 4.62 4.04 -9.36
C VAL A 139 4.13 5.38 -8.80
N LYS A 140 3.05 5.95 -9.34
CA LYS A 140 2.46 7.19 -8.85
C LYS A 140 1.72 7.00 -7.51
N GLN A 141 1.00 5.89 -7.35
CA GLN A 141 0.16 5.63 -6.17
C GLN A 141 0.92 5.06 -4.97
N GLN A 142 2.21 4.74 -5.11
CA GLN A 142 2.99 4.21 -3.99
C GLN A 142 3.31 5.26 -2.91
N TRP A 143 3.50 6.52 -3.30
CA TRP A 143 4.06 7.56 -2.44
C TRP A 143 3.28 7.83 -1.16
N PRO A 144 1.93 7.85 -1.15
CA PRO A 144 1.16 8.00 0.08
C PRO A 144 1.44 6.94 1.15
N PHE A 145 1.98 5.78 0.79
CA PHE A 145 2.30 4.68 1.71
C PHE A 145 3.77 4.65 2.14
N LEU A 146 4.58 5.59 1.66
CA LEU A 146 6.02 5.67 1.87
C LEU A 146 6.43 6.88 2.71
N ALA A 147 5.51 7.42 3.52
CA ALA A 147 5.85 8.41 4.53
C ALA A 147 6.97 7.87 5.44
N PRO A 148 8.05 8.63 5.70
CA PRO A 148 9.15 8.17 6.52
C PRO A 148 8.71 7.92 7.96
N ILE A 149 9.33 6.96 8.63
CA ILE A 149 9.17 6.77 10.06
C ILE A 149 10.26 7.59 10.74
N LEU A 150 9.85 8.63 11.47
CA LEU A 150 10.76 9.47 12.23
C LEU A 150 10.94 8.86 13.63
N ASP A 151 12.19 8.71 14.05
CA ASP A 151 12.53 8.26 15.39
C ASP A 151 13.34 9.33 16.14
N THR A 152 13.62 9.06 17.41
CA THR A 152 14.39 9.98 18.27
C THR A 152 15.89 9.69 18.22
N THR A 153 16.38 8.91 17.26
CA THR A 153 17.80 8.57 17.18
C THR A 153 18.64 9.74 16.69
N GLY A 154 18.00 10.74 16.07
CA GLY A 154 18.67 11.90 15.50
C GLY A 154 19.47 11.57 14.24
N GLN A 155 19.26 10.41 13.63
CA GLN A 155 19.89 10.06 12.37
C GLN A 155 19.33 10.89 11.21
N LEU A 156 20.23 11.31 10.32
CA LEU A 156 19.84 11.97 9.08
C LEU A 156 19.20 10.94 8.17
N ILE A 157 17.93 11.16 7.81
CA ILE A 157 17.24 10.37 6.81
C ILE A 157 17.18 11.14 5.50
N ASN A 158 17.48 10.46 4.39
CA ASN A 158 17.26 11.00 3.06
C ASN A 158 15.84 10.66 2.63
N VAL A 159 15.00 11.67 2.44
CA VAL A 159 13.59 11.49 2.07
C VAL A 159 13.41 11.90 0.62
N ASN A 160 12.78 11.03 -0.18
CA ASN A 160 12.44 11.34 -1.55
C ASN A 160 11.42 12.51 -1.59
N GLN A 161 11.57 13.45 -2.51
CA GLN A 161 10.69 14.61 -2.63
C GLN A 161 9.21 14.25 -2.87
N GLU A 162 8.93 13.10 -3.49
CA GLU A 162 7.57 12.61 -3.70
C GLU A 162 6.96 12.01 -2.42
N SER A 163 7.80 11.59 -1.46
CA SER A 163 7.32 11.06 -0.20
C SER A 163 6.68 12.18 0.64
N PRO A 164 5.48 11.97 1.19
CA PRO A 164 4.84 12.89 2.12
C PRO A 164 5.53 12.85 3.48
N LEU A 165 5.75 14.02 4.09
CA LEU A 165 6.29 14.08 5.44
C LEU A 165 5.18 13.80 6.48
N PRO A 166 5.44 13.00 7.54
CA PRO A 166 4.40 12.48 8.42
C PRO A 166 3.98 13.48 9.53
N PHE A 167 3.93 14.78 9.22
CA PHE A 167 3.59 15.81 10.20
C PHE A 167 2.14 16.24 10.03
N THR A 168 1.28 15.87 10.98
CA THR A 168 -0.16 16.20 10.91
C THR A 168 -0.52 17.51 11.60
N LYS A 169 0.41 18.06 12.39
CA LYS A 169 0.31 19.35 13.07
C LYS A 169 1.70 19.92 13.24
N THR A 170 1.94 21.14 12.80
CA THR A 170 3.19 21.85 13.04
C THR A 170 2.93 23.27 13.50
N ASP A 171 3.76 23.73 14.43
CA ASP A 171 3.75 25.11 14.93
C ASP A 171 5.14 25.69 14.69
N ILE A 172 5.27 26.91 14.17
CA ILE A 172 6.59 27.50 13.96
C ILE A 172 7.20 27.86 15.32
N ILE A 173 8.27 27.15 15.69
CA ILE A 173 9.03 27.37 16.94
C ILE A 173 10.06 28.49 16.75
N GLY A 174 10.57 28.68 15.53
CA GLY A 174 11.53 29.73 15.23
C GLY A 174 11.74 29.96 13.73
N SER A 175 12.07 31.18 13.34
CA SER A 175 12.39 31.54 11.96
C SER A 175 13.62 32.44 11.93
N GLY A 176 14.53 32.18 11.00
CA GLY A 176 15.75 32.96 10.80
C GLY A 176 16.16 33.00 9.33
N ALA A 177 17.25 33.72 9.03
CA ALA A 177 17.74 33.87 7.66
C ALA A 177 18.14 32.55 6.98
N ALA A 178 18.44 31.51 7.77
CA ALA A 178 18.85 30.20 7.29
C ALA A 178 17.70 29.17 7.21
N GLY A 179 16.48 29.51 7.64
CA GLY A 179 15.35 28.59 7.57
C GLY A 179 14.27 28.81 8.64
N VAL A 180 13.26 27.94 8.58
CA VAL A 180 12.14 27.87 9.52
C VAL A 180 12.23 26.56 10.29
N VAL A 181 12.07 26.65 11.61
CA VAL A 181 11.97 25.51 12.52
C VAL A 181 10.51 25.41 12.94
N TYR A 182 9.94 24.25 12.65
CA TYR A 182 8.63 23.82 13.09
C TYR A 182 8.74 22.90 14.32
#